data_AF-A0A8J6B746-F1
#
_entry.id   AF-A0A8J6B746-F1
#
_cell.length_a   1.000
_cell.length_b   1.000
_cell.length_c   1.000
_cell.angle_alpha   90.00
_cell.angle_beta   90.00
_cell.angle_gamma   90.00
#
_symmetry.space_group_name_H-M   'P 1'
#
loop_
_entity.id
_entity.type
_entity.pdbx_description
1 polymer ?
#
loop_
_entity_poly.entity_id
_entity_poly.type
_entity_poly.pdbx_seq_one_letter_code
_entity_poly.pdbx_strand_id
1 'polypeptide(L)'
;MADTPGPQVPPSPKTSDYYQVQPDLPARFNQPETWRRGYRSKPGNPLYRTTNQTYGSKPPTVHEMPTTFNGVSNKFSEVAIQCGMFRNHGFNMHIEKSFVTGPDYYDTVHDRLILHRICNMKGSSQSG
;
A
#
# COMPACT_ATOMS: atom_id res chain seq x y z
N MET A 1 -14.38 18.34 56.71
CA MET A 1 -14.40 16.97 56.13
C MET A 1 -13.27 16.95 55.12
N ALA A 2 -12.19 16.20 55.38
CA ALA A 2 -11.04 16.11 54.48
C ALA A 2 -11.33 15.04 53.43
N ASP A 3 -11.25 15.39 52.15
CA ASP A 3 -11.32 14.43 51.05
C ASP A 3 -10.08 13.52 51.12
N THR A 4 -10.30 12.25 51.43
CA THR A 4 -9.27 11.22 51.32
C THR A 4 -9.05 10.90 49.84
N PRO A 5 -7.83 11.05 49.29
CA PRO A 5 -7.58 10.64 47.91
C PRO A 5 -7.76 9.13 47.78
N GLY A 6 -8.62 8.71 46.85
CA GLY A 6 -8.89 7.30 46.58
C GLY A 6 -7.64 6.53 46.14
N PRO A 7 -7.66 5.18 46.23
CA PRO A 7 -6.50 4.36 45.93
C PRO A 7 -6.00 4.60 44.50
N GLN A 8 -4.75 5.05 44.38
CA GLN A 8 -4.10 5.22 43.09
C GLN A 8 -3.80 3.85 42.51
N VAL A 9 -4.53 3.46 41.46
CA VAL A 9 -4.23 2.26 40.68
C VAL A 9 -2.84 2.46 40.06
N PRO A 10 -1.87 1.56 40.29
CA PRO A 10 -0.56 1.69 39.70
C PRO A 10 -0.70 1.74 38.16
N PRO A 11 0.06 2.61 37.49
CA PRO A 11 -0.01 2.74 36.04
C PRO A 11 0.31 1.39 35.39
N SER A 12 -0.47 1.02 34.37
CA SER A 12 -0.23 -0.22 33.64
C SER A 12 1.13 -0.19 32.93
N PRO A 13 1.87 -1.31 32.92
CA PRO A 13 3.21 -1.36 32.35
C PRO A 13 3.18 -1.14 30.83
N LYS A 14 4.06 -0.29 30.32
CA LYS A 14 4.23 -0.05 28.88
C LYS A 14 5.47 -0.74 28.36
N THR A 15 5.47 -1.10 27.08
CA THR A 15 6.63 -1.72 26.42
C THR A 15 7.85 -0.80 26.46
N SER A 16 7.64 0.52 26.31
CA SER A 16 8.68 1.55 26.39
C SER A 16 9.34 1.68 27.77
N ASP A 17 8.70 1.20 28.84
CA ASP A 17 9.26 1.29 30.19
C ASP A 17 10.37 0.24 30.39
N TYR A 18 10.33 -0.86 29.62
CA TYR A 18 11.27 -1.98 29.72
C TYR A 18 12.23 -2.08 28.52
N TYR A 19 11.80 -1.62 27.35
CA TYR A 19 12.54 -1.76 26.10
C TYR A 19 12.67 -0.44 25.36
N GLN A 20 13.71 -0.34 24.54
CA GLN A 20 13.83 0.76 23.59
C GLN A 20 12.88 0.53 22.42
N VAL A 21 11.99 1.48 22.21
CA VAL A 21 10.90 1.41 21.24
C VAL A 21 11.04 2.51 20.20
N GLN A 22 10.65 2.24 18.96
CA GLN A 22 10.61 3.26 17.91
C GLN A 22 9.57 4.35 18.19
N PRO A 23 9.85 5.63 17.84
CA PRO A 23 8.96 6.75 18.14
C PRO A 23 7.61 6.67 17.41
N ASP A 24 7.58 6.00 16.26
CA ASP A 24 6.40 5.79 15.41
C ASP A 24 5.66 4.47 15.71
N LEU A 25 6.01 3.76 16.79
CA LEU A 25 5.31 2.54 17.18
C LEU A 25 3.83 2.86 17.51
N PRO A 26 2.86 2.18 16.88
CA PRO A 26 1.45 2.36 17.21
C PRO A 26 1.18 2.19 18.70
N ALA A 27 0.40 3.11 19.28
CA ALA A 27 0.12 3.18 20.73
C ALA A 27 -0.36 1.85 21.32
N ARG A 28 -1.11 1.07 20.53
CA ARG A 28 -1.50 -0.29 20.92
C ARG A 28 -0.26 -1.11 21.31
N PHE A 29 0.81 -1.18 20.51
CA PHE A 29 2.00 -2.01 20.77
C PHE A 29 2.85 -1.51 21.94
N ASN A 30 2.72 -0.23 22.28
CA ASN A 30 3.31 0.27 23.51
C ASN A 30 2.47 -0.08 24.76
N GLN A 31 1.18 -0.35 24.61
CA GLN A 31 0.23 -0.58 25.70
C GLN A 31 -0.42 -1.97 25.60
N PRO A 32 0.21 -3.04 26.14
CA PRO A 32 -0.30 -4.41 26.02
C PRO A 32 -1.73 -4.59 26.58
N GLU A 33 -2.12 -3.74 27.52
CA GLU A 33 -3.47 -3.69 28.08
C GLU A 33 -4.59 -3.52 27.03
N THR A 34 -4.30 -2.84 25.91
CA THR A 34 -5.29 -2.63 24.85
C THR A 34 -5.78 -3.96 24.25
N TRP A 35 -4.94 -5.01 24.23
CA TRP A 35 -5.35 -6.32 23.71
C TRP A 35 -6.17 -7.15 24.68
N ARG A 36 -6.15 -6.89 25.99
CA ARG A 36 -6.81 -7.75 26.98
C ARG A 36 -8.31 -7.96 26.73
N ARG A 37 -8.97 -7.02 26.05
CA ARG A 37 -10.39 -7.17 25.68
C ARG A 37 -10.64 -8.36 24.74
N GLY A 38 -9.68 -8.72 23.90
CA GLY A 38 -9.79 -9.85 22.96
C GLY A 38 -9.37 -11.21 23.54
N TYR A 39 -8.52 -11.20 24.58
CA TYR A 39 -8.02 -12.41 25.22
C TYR A 39 -8.80 -12.68 26.50
N ARG A 40 -9.86 -13.50 26.39
CA ARG A 40 -10.70 -13.87 27.53
C ARG A 40 -10.59 -15.36 27.81
N SER A 41 -10.01 -15.71 28.95
CA SER A 41 -10.25 -17.02 29.54
C SER A 41 -11.70 -17.06 30.01
N LYS A 42 -12.57 -17.75 29.26
CA LYS A 42 -13.94 -18.01 29.71
C LYS A 42 -13.87 -18.88 30.98
N PRO A 43 -14.54 -18.50 32.07
CA PRO A 43 -14.65 -19.39 33.23
C PRO A 43 -15.45 -20.62 32.79
N GLY A 44 -14.78 -21.77 32.79
CA GLY A 44 -15.35 -23.06 32.38
C GLY A 44 -15.01 -24.13 33.40
N ASN A 45 -15.76 -25.23 33.39
CA ASN A 45 -15.52 -26.35 34.29
C ASN A 45 -14.11 -26.91 34.05
N PRO A 46 -13.25 -27.04 35.08
CA PRO A 46 -11.90 -27.58 34.92
C PRO A 46 -11.88 -29.00 34.34
N LEU A 47 -12.94 -29.80 34.55
CA LEU A 47 -13.08 -31.16 34.00
C LEU A 47 -13.40 -31.19 32.49
N TYR A 48 -13.94 -30.10 31.94
CA TYR A 48 -14.35 -30.01 30.53
C TYR A 48 -13.53 -28.95 29.78
N ARG A 49 -12.20 -29.07 29.87
CA ARG A 49 -11.26 -28.26 29.07
C ARG A 49 -10.85 -28.99 27.80
N THR A 50 -10.85 -28.28 26.69
CA THR A 50 -10.26 -28.76 25.43
C THR A 50 -8.92 -28.08 25.19
N THR A 51 -8.05 -28.72 24.42
CA THR A 51 -6.73 -28.17 24.05
C THR A 51 -6.86 -26.84 23.31
N ASN A 52 -7.86 -26.72 22.43
CA ASN A 52 -8.14 -25.51 21.68
C ASN A 52 -8.49 -24.30 22.57
N GLN A 53 -9.05 -24.51 23.77
CA GLN A 53 -9.32 -23.42 24.72
C GLN A 53 -8.04 -22.76 25.26
N THR A 54 -6.88 -23.42 25.12
CA THR A 54 -5.58 -22.84 25.50
C THR A 54 -5.16 -21.72 24.56
N TYR A 55 -5.46 -21.86 23.26
CA TYR A 55 -5.17 -20.85 22.27
C TYR A 55 -6.01 -19.59 22.51
N GLY A 56 -5.37 -18.41 22.50
CA GLY A 56 -6.03 -17.12 22.75
C GLY A 56 -6.51 -16.90 24.19
N SER A 57 -6.19 -17.80 25.13
CA SER A 57 -6.59 -17.65 26.54
C SER A 57 -5.75 -16.64 27.32
N LYS A 58 -4.50 -16.43 26.92
CA LYS A 58 -3.53 -15.56 27.61
C LYS A 58 -3.31 -14.28 26.80
N PRO A 59 -3.51 -13.09 27.39
CA PRO A 59 -3.19 -11.83 26.73
C PRO A 59 -1.68 -11.67 26.58
N PRO A 60 -1.24 -10.92 25.56
CA PRO A 60 0.17 -10.62 25.39
C PRO A 60 0.70 -9.66 26.45
N THR A 61 1.98 -9.80 26.77
CA THR A 61 2.71 -9.02 27.77
C THR A 61 3.69 -8.04 27.13
N VAL A 62 4.29 -7.14 27.94
CA VAL A 62 5.32 -6.20 27.47
C VAL A 62 6.52 -6.88 26.82
N HIS A 63 6.81 -8.14 27.17
CA HIS A 63 7.94 -8.91 26.65
C HIS A 63 7.63 -9.61 25.32
N GLU A 64 6.35 -9.72 24.96
CA GLU A 64 5.89 -10.30 23.70
C GLU A 64 5.56 -9.21 22.66
N MET A 65 5.45 -7.95 23.09
CA MET A 65 5.15 -6.82 22.22
C MET A 65 6.33 -6.46 21.31
N PRO A 66 6.07 -6.13 20.03
CA PRO A 66 7.12 -5.68 19.15
C PRO A 66 7.62 -4.28 19.53
N THR A 67 8.93 -4.07 19.39
CA THR A 67 9.58 -2.75 19.59
C THR A 67 9.54 -1.87 18.34
N THR A 68 9.24 -2.46 17.17
CA THR A 68 9.17 -1.78 15.87
C THR A 68 7.98 -2.32 15.05
N PHE A 69 7.29 -1.46 14.30
CA PHE A 69 6.19 -1.87 13.42
C PHE A 69 6.24 -1.16 12.07
N ASN A 70 6.68 -1.88 11.04
CA ASN A 70 6.80 -1.37 9.68
C ASN A 70 5.53 -1.73 8.86
N GLY A 71 4.41 -1.10 9.22
CA GLY A 71 3.15 -1.28 8.48
C GLY A 71 3.18 -0.58 7.12
N VAL A 72 2.73 -1.26 6.07
CA VAL A 72 2.56 -0.64 4.75
C VAL A 72 1.24 0.12 4.71
N SER A 73 1.29 1.40 4.32
CA SER A 73 0.08 2.21 4.14
C SER A 73 -0.48 2.07 2.72
N ASN A 74 -1.75 1.72 2.60
CA ASN A 74 -2.44 1.61 1.31
C ASN A 74 -3.16 2.90 0.89
N LYS A 75 -2.99 4.01 1.63
CA LYS A 75 -3.69 5.28 1.40
C LYS A 75 -3.59 5.81 -0.04
N PHE A 76 -2.42 5.64 -0.68
CA PHE A 76 -2.23 6.04 -2.07
C PHE A 76 -3.08 5.18 -3.02
N SER A 77 -3.01 3.86 -2.87
CA SER A 77 -3.71 2.91 -3.73
C SER A 77 -5.22 2.89 -3.49
N GLU A 78 -5.70 3.23 -2.28
CA GLU A 78 -7.12 3.33 -1.95
C GLU A 78 -7.86 4.30 -2.91
N VAL A 79 -7.24 5.44 -3.23
CA VAL A 79 -7.79 6.42 -4.18
C VAL A 79 -7.92 5.80 -5.57
N ALA A 80 -6.90 5.07 -6.02
CA ALA A 80 -6.91 4.42 -7.33
C ALA A 80 -7.94 3.28 -7.41
N ILE A 81 -8.09 2.51 -6.33
CA ILE A 81 -9.07 1.40 -6.24
C ILE A 81 -10.50 1.95 -6.36
N GLN A 82 -10.79 3.09 -5.74
CA GLN A 82 -12.12 3.71 -5.79
C GLN A 82 -12.54 4.10 -7.21
N CYS A 83 -11.59 4.47 -8.07
CA CYS A 83 -11.85 4.83 -9.46
C CYS A 83 -12.13 3.62 -10.39
N GLY A 84 -11.90 2.39 -9.91
CA GLY A 84 -12.15 1.16 -10.67
C GLY A 84 -11.14 0.92 -11.81
N MET A 85 -11.51 0.05 -12.74
CA MET A 85 -10.62 -0.31 -13.86
C MET A 85 -10.49 0.85 -14.86
N PHE A 86 -9.24 1.22 -15.16
CA PHE A 86 -8.94 2.22 -16.18
C PHE A 86 -9.53 1.82 -17.55
N ARG A 87 -10.16 2.78 -18.23
CA ARG A 87 -10.62 2.66 -19.63
C ARG A 87 -10.06 3.79 -20.45
N ASN A 88 -9.52 3.46 -21.62
CA ASN A 88 -9.04 4.44 -22.58
C ASN A 88 -10.20 4.90 -23.48
N HIS A 89 -10.52 6.19 -23.47
CA HIS A 89 -11.51 6.83 -24.34
C HIS A 89 -10.88 7.88 -25.28
N GLY A 90 -9.55 7.94 -25.37
CA GLY A 90 -8.84 8.86 -26.26
C GLY A 90 -8.79 8.38 -27.71
N PHE A 91 -8.85 9.32 -28.65
CA PHE A 91 -8.55 9.04 -30.06
C PHE A 91 -7.04 9.03 -30.31
N ASN A 92 -6.60 8.18 -31.24
CA ASN A 92 -5.22 8.24 -31.74
C ASN A 92 -5.07 9.49 -32.62
N MET A 93 -4.49 10.55 -32.04
CA MET A 93 -4.19 11.81 -32.72
C MET A 93 -2.69 11.97 -33.04
N HIS A 94 -1.95 10.87 -33.03
CA HIS A 94 -0.52 10.91 -33.37
C HIS A 94 -0.35 11.32 -34.84
N ILE A 95 0.27 12.47 -35.08
CA ILE A 95 0.72 12.89 -36.41
C ILE A 95 1.97 12.08 -36.74
N GLU A 96 1.94 11.33 -37.84
CA GLU A 96 3.10 10.60 -38.33
C GLU A 96 4.25 11.58 -38.57
N LYS A 97 5.44 11.22 -38.07
CA LYS A 97 6.67 11.94 -38.32
C LYS A 97 7.51 11.06 -39.23
N SER A 98 7.48 11.33 -40.53
CA SER A 98 8.33 10.62 -41.47
C SER A 98 9.81 10.96 -41.21
N PHE A 99 10.64 9.93 -41.01
CA PHE A 99 12.10 10.12 -40.81
C PHE A 99 12.75 10.89 -41.97
N VAL A 100 12.16 10.77 -43.17
CA VAL A 100 12.64 11.38 -44.42
C VAL A 100 12.43 12.89 -44.45
N THR A 101 11.37 13.41 -43.81
CA THR A 101 10.91 14.79 -44.06
C THR A 101 11.31 15.77 -42.95
N GLY A 102 12.05 15.30 -41.94
CA GLY A 102 12.58 16.15 -40.87
C GLY A 102 11.52 16.58 -39.85
N PRO A 103 11.95 17.14 -38.71
CA PRO A 103 11.09 17.38 -37.54
C PRO A 103 9.99 18.45 -37.75
N ASP A 104 10.10 19.25 -38.81
CA ASP A 104 9.26 20.44 -39.04
C ASP A 104 8.13 20.18 -40.06
N TYR A 105 8.01 18.95 -40.56
CA TYR A 105 7.07 18.58 -41.59
C TYR A 105 5.95 17.71 -41.03
N TYR A 106 4.72 18.22 -41.07
CA TYR A 106 3.52 17.45 -40.77
C TYR A 106 3.01 16.84 -42.07
N ASP A 107 2.92 15.51 -42.12
CA ASP A 107 2.44 14.78 -43.30
C ASP A 107 0.99 15.18 -43.59
N THR A 108 0.80 16.11 -44.52
CA THR A 108 -0.53 16.55 -44.94
C THR A 108 -1.06 15.49 -45.91
N VAL A 109 -2.38 15.30 -46.03
CA VAL A 109 -2.95 14.27 -46.95
C VAL A 109 -2.40 14.38 -48.40
N HIS A 110 -1.95 15.57 -48.79
CA HIS A 110 -1.33 15.84 -50.09
C HIS A 110 0.09 15.24 -50.25
N ASP A 111 0.79 14.91 -49.16
CA ASP A 111 2.15 14.37 -49.20
C ASP A 111 2.27 12.92 -49.61
N ARG A 112 1.22 12.13 -49.38
CA ARG A 112 1.24 10.72 -49.81
C ARG A 112 1.41 10.60 -51.32
N LEU A 113 0.86 11.56 -52.09
CA LEU A 113 1.02 11.62 -53.54
C LEU A 113 2.44 12.02 -53.97
N ILE A 114 3.11 12.84 -53.16
CA ILE A 114 4.49 13.28 -53.40
C ILE A 114 5.47 12.14 -53.10
N LEU A 115 5.29 11.44 -51.98
CA LEU A 115 6.14 10.30 -51.59
C LEU A 115 6.06 9.15 -52.59
N HIS A 116 4.88 8.83 -53.12
CA HIS A 116 4.74 7.78 -54.14
C HIS A 116 5.49 8.13 -55.44
N ARG A 117 5.55 9.42 -55.81
CA ARG A 117 6.31 9.91 -56.97
C ARG A 117 7.83 9.84 -56.72
N ILE A 118 8.29 10.16 -55.52
CA ILE A 118 9.72 10.16 -55.18
C ILE A 118 10.26 8.72 -55.01
N CYS A 119 9.49 7.83 -54.37
CA CYS A 119 9.88 6.43 -54.20
C CYS A 119 9.77 5.60 -55.49
N ASN A 120 8.80 5.88 -56.38
CA ASN A 120 8.72 5.21 -57.69
C ASN A 120 9.82 5.63 -58.69
N MET A 121 10.56 6.72 -58.45
CA MET A 121 11.69 7.12 -59.32
C MET A 121 12.94 6.25 -59.12
N LYS A 122 13.05 5.50 -58.02
CA LYS A 122 14.17 4.57 -57.76
C LYS A 122 13.98 3.18 -58.39
N GLY A 123 12.94 3.01 -59.22
CA GLY A 123 12.60 1.75 -59.89
C GLY A 123 13.33 1.45 -61.21
N SER A 124 14.38 2.19 -61.59
CA SER A 124 15.21 1.84 -62.75
C SER A 124 16.69 1.92 -62.41
N SER A 125 17.20 0.89 -61.73
CA SER A 125 18.61 0.54 -61.81
C SER A 125 18.91 0.08 -63.24
N GLN A 126 19.24 1.01 -64.13
CA GLN A 126 19.98 0.70 -65.35
C GLN A 126 21.42 0.40 -64.92
N SER A 127 21.72 -0.89 -64.75
CA SER A 127 23.09 -1.42 -64.69
C SER A 127 23.64 -1.50 -66.11
N GLY A 128 24.65 -0.68 -66.41
CA GLY A 128 25.57 -0.90 -67.52
C GLY A 128 26.66 -1.90 -67.17
#